data_AF-A0A3A0BNQ1-F1
#
_entry.id   AF-A0A3A0BNQ1-F1
#
_cell.length_a   1.000
_cell.length_b   1.000
_cell.length_c   1.000
_cell.angle_alpha   90.00
_cell.angle_beta   90.00
_cell.angle_gamma   90.00
#
_symmetry.space_group_name_H-M   'P 1'
#
loop_
_entity.id
_entity.type
_entity.pdbx_description
1 polymer ?
#
loop_
_entity_poly.entity_id
_entity_poly.type
_entity_poly.pdbx_seq_one_letter_code
_entity_poly.pdbx_strand_id
1 'polypeptide(L)'
;VLSLRTDAYRQAAAYLQKFDAPVLTQMSKNFYFYERKKSVEMRWQNAAVLDSIIQHSPVGLIAIDPIIHRFPQVEQWFKSQRNHLQLVHGISIQMYEPVYYQGFAPARLPQLPPTVAPFHPGRAKIEIFEWRNPR
;
A
#
# COMPACT_ATOMS: atom_id res chain seq x y z
N VAL A 1 12.39 10.84 14.03
CA VAL A 1 11.39 10.97 12.95
C VAL A 1 10.78 9.59 12.62
N LEU A 2 10.03 9.01 13.57
CA LEU A 2 9.34 7.72 13.41
C LEU A 2 7.83 7.83 13.69
N SER A 3 7.38 8.88 14.40
CA SER A 3 6.00 9.04 14.88
C SER A 3 4.99 9.55 13.85
N LEU A 4 5.41 10.07 12.71
CA LEU A 4 4.51 10.73 11.75
C LEU A 4 4.09 9.80 10.61
N ARG A 5 4.94 8.83 10.26
CA ARG A 5 4.51 7.72 9.40
C ARG A 5 3.46 6.87 10.11
N THR A 6 3.51 6.72 11.43
CA THR A 6 2.55 5.87 12.13
C THR A 6 1.10 6.37 12.01
N ASP A 7 0.84 7.67 11.81
CA ASP A 7 -0.54 8.18 11.81
C ASP A 7 -1.31 7.90 10.52
N ALA A 8 -0.68 8.08 9.34
CA ALA A 8 -1.34 7.78 8.07
C ALA A 8 -1.70 6.29 7.97
N TYR A 9 -0.84 5.41 8.46
CA TYR A 9 -1.13 3.99 8.41
C TYR A 9 -2.07 3.53 9.55
N ARG A 10 -2.08 4.20 10.72
CA ARG A 10 -3.14 4.01 11.73
C ARG A 10 -4.50 4.40 11.14
N GLN A 11 -4.57 5.51 10.42
CA GLN A 11 -5.78 5.92 9.72
C GLN A 11 -6.18 4.89 8.64
N ALA A 12 -5.21 4.36 7.89
CA ALA A 12 -5.48 3.32 6.89
C ALA A 12 -6.03 2.05 7.55
N ALA A 13 -5.38 1.59 8.62
CA ALA A 13 -5.83 0.43 9.39
C ALA A 13 -7.24 0.64 9.97
N ALA A 14 -7.54 1.82 10.52
CA ALA A 14 -8.85 2.17 11.05
C ALA A 14 -9.93 2.28 9.96
N TYR A 15 -9.57 2.72 8.76
CA TYR A 15 -10.47 2.73 7.62
C TYR A 15 -10.80 1.31 7.17
N LEU A 16 -9.78 0.47 6.95
CA LEU A 16 -9.92 -0.91 6.48
C LEU A 16 -10.73 -1.78 7.43
N GLN A 17 -10.64 -1.53 8.75
CA GLN A 17 -11.44 -2.19 9.78
C GLN A 17 -12.95 -2.10 9.60
N LYS A 18 -13.43 -1.06 8.92
CA LYS A 18 -14.87 -0.84 8.73
C LYS A 18 -15.47 -1.83 7.74
N PHE A 19 -14.64 -2.53 6.97
CA PHE A 19 -15.06 -3.42 5.91
C PHE A 19 -14.96 -4.88 6.35
N ASP A 20 -16.00 -5.66 6.05
CA ASP A 20 -15.98 -7.10 6.23
C ASP A 20 -15.56 -7.82 4.94
N ALA A 21 -14.49 -7.34 4.30
CA ALA A 21 -14.04 -7.82 3.00
C ALA A 21 -12.55 -8.22 3.05
N PRO A 22 -12.09 -9.11 2.16
CA PRO A 22 -10.66 -9.40 2.05
C PRO A 22 -9.88 -8.13 1.69
N VAL A 23 -8.72 -7.97 2.33
CA VAL A 23 -7.81 -6.85 2.10
C VAL A 23 -6.50 -7.38 1.54
N LEU A 24 -6.12 -6.92 0.36
CA LEU A 24 -4.78 -7.07 -0.20
C LEU A 24 -3.98 -5.81 0.17
N THR A 25 -2.77 -5.93 0.70
CA THR A 25 -2.02 -4.75 1.14
C THR A 25 -0.53 -4.79 0.85
N GLN A 26 0.03 -3.63 0.54
CA GLN A 26 1.47 -3.36 0.54
C GLN A 26 1.99 -2.81 1.87
N MET A 27 1.10 -2.53 2.83
CA MET A 27 1.50 -2.03 4.14
C MET A 27 2.19 -3.14 4.96
N SER A 28 3.24 -2.80 5.71
CA SER A 28 4.00 -3.76 6.53
C SER A 28 3.28 -4.16 7.82
N LYS A 29 3.63 -5.31 8.42
CA LYS A 29 2.95 -6.00 9.53
C LYS A 29 2.57 -5.21 10.79
N ASN A 30 3.06 -3.98 10.96
CA ASN A 30 2.80 -3.17 12.14
C ASN A 30 1.36 -2.59 12.19
N PHE A 31 0.51 -2.89 11.20
CA PHE A 31 -0.89 -2.43 11.12
C PHE A 31 -1.93 -3.47 11.52
N TYR A 32 -1.52 -4.72 11.81
CA TYR A 32 -2.44 -5.83 12.08
C TYR A 32 -3.13 -5.80 13.44
N PHE A 33 -2.78 -4.88 14.33
CA PHE A 33 -3.26 -4.88 15.70
C PHE A 33 -4.79 -4.72 15.83
N TYR A 34 -5.49 -4.44 14.73
CA TYR A 34 -6.91 -4.12 14.76
C TYR A 34 -7.75 -4.72 13.62
N GLU A 35 -7.23 -5.61 12.77
CA GLU A 35 -7.99 -6.11 11.61
C GLU A 35 -9.10 -7.10 12.00
N ARG A 36 -10.30 -6.95 11.42
CA ARG A 36 -11.41 -7.93 11.57
C ARG A 36 -11.17 -9.22 10.78
N LYS A 37 -10.63 -9.08 9.57
CA LYS A 37 -10.18 -10.18 8.70
C LYS A 37 -8.71 -9.95 8.39
N LYS A 38 -7.90 -11.01 8.53
CA LYS A 38 -6.46 -10.95 8.27
C LYS A 38 -6.19 -10.49 6.84
N SER A 39 -5.47 -9.39 6.68
CA SER A 39 -5.05 -8.92 5.37
C SER A 39 -3.96 -9.81 4.76
N VAL A 40 -3.91 -9.81 3.44
CA VAL A 40 -2.93 -10.54 2.64
C VAL A 40 -1.87 -9.56 2.17
N GLU A 41 -0.66 -9.75 2.69
CA GLU A 41 0.52 -9.02 2.22
C GLU A 41 0.89 -9.45 0.80
N MET A 42 0.76 -8.52 -0.14
CA MET A 42 0.99 -8.79 -1.55
C MET A 42 2.43 -9.21 -1.84
N ARG A 43 3.40 -8.76 -1.04
CA ARG A 43 4.82 -9.10 -1.19
C ARG A 43 5.16 -10.58 -1.00
N TRP A 44 4.30 -11.32 -0.31
CA TRP A 44 4.51 -12.75 -0.04
C TRP A 44 3.71 -13.64 -0.99
N GLN A 45 3.02 -13.05 -1.97
CA GLN A 45 2.17 -13.76 -2.90
C GLN A 45 2.68 -13.63 -4.34
N ASN A 46 2.36 -14.61 -5.16
CA ASN A 46 2.48 -14.51 -6.61
C ASN A 46 1.18 -13.94 -7.21
N ALA A 47 1.24 -13.53 -8.48
CA ALA A 47 0.09 -12.95 -9.19
C ALA A 47 -1.14 -13.89 -9.20
N ALA A 48 -0.94 -15.19 -9.44
CA ALA A 48 -2.03 -16.16 -9.52
C ALA A 48 -2.81 -16.29 -8.20
N VAL A 49 -2.13 -16.21 -7.05
CA VAL A 49 -2.80 -16.21 -5.74
C VAL A 49 -3.61 -14.94 -5.55
N LEU A 50 -3.07 -13.78 -5.94
CA LEU A 50 -3.78 -12.50 -5.82
C LEU A 50 -5.01 -12.45 -6.73
N ASP A 51 -4.88 -12.93 -7.98
CA ASP A 51 -5.99 -13.02 -8.93
C ASP A 51 -7.08 -13.96 -8.42
N SER A 52 -6.70 -15.11 -7.85
CA SER A 52 -7.63 -16.05 -7.25
C SER A 52 -8.43 -15.40 -6.10
N ILE A 53 -7.78 -14.63 -5.23
CA ILE A 53 -8.47 -13.91 -4.15
C ILE A 53 -9.50 -12.93 -4.71
N ILE A 54 -9.12 -12.15 -5.73
CA ILE A 54 -10.04 -11.22 -6.39
C ILE A 54 -11.22 -11.98 -6.99
N GLN A 55 -10.98 -13.02 -7.78
CA GLN A 55 -12.03 -13.77 -8.50
C GLN A 55 -13.06 -14.44 -7.57
N HIS A 56 -12.61 -15.01 -6.45
CA HIS A 56 -13.49 -15.73 -5.52
C HIS A 56 -14.21 -14.81 -4.52
N SER A 57 -13.92 -13.50 -4.55
CA SER A 57 -14.51 -12.53 -3.63
C SER A 57 -15.42 -11.57 -4.39
N PRO A 58 -16.70 -11.41 -4.00
CA PRO A 58 -17.61 -10.49 -4.68
C PRO A 58 -17.19 -9.03 -4.52
N VAL A 59 -16.50 -8.71 -3.43
CA VAL A 59 -15.96 -7.39 -3.11
C VAL A 59 -14.69 -7.56 -2.28
N GLY A 60 -13.79 -6.59 -2.38
CA GLY A 60 -12.69 -6.46 -1.43
C GLY A 60 -11.89 -5.20 -1.66
N LEU A 61 -10.83 -5.03 -0.87
CA LEU A 61 -10.04 -3.82 -0.84
C LEU A 61 -8.55 -4.05 -1.12
N ILE A 62 -7.92 -3.11 -1.83
CA ILE A 62 -6.48 -3.07 -2.05
C ILE A 62 -5.91 -1.79 -1.45
N ALA A 63 -5.03 -1.93 -0.46
CA ALA A 63 -4.32 -0.80 0.16
C ALA A 63 -2.88 -0.71 -0.39
N ILE A 64 -2.62 0.36 -1.15
CA ILE A 64 -1.36 0.65 -1.82
C ILE A 64 -0.62 1.73 -1.05
N ASP A 65 0.64 1.45 -0.74
CA ASP A 65 1.52 2.40 -0.06
C ASP A 65 2.62 2.84 -1.03
N PRO A 66 2.61 4.10 -1.49
CA PRO A 66 3.56 4.58 -2.48
C PRO A 66 5.00 4.62 -1.92
N ILE A 67 5.19 4.61 -0.61
CA ILE A 67 6.52 4.61 0.00
C ILE A 67 7.12 3.20 0.00
N ILE A 68 6.29 2.15 0.06
CA ILE A 68 6.72 0.75 0.08
C ILE A 68 6.63 0.17 -1.34
N HIS A 69 7.45 0.67 -2.27
CA HIS A 69 7.73 -0.03 -3.53
C HIS A 69 8.99 -0.87 -3.38
N ARG A 70 8.84 -2.09 -2.89
CA ARG A 70 9.95 -3.06 -2.79
C ARG A 70 9.81 -4.29 -3.71
N PHE A 71 8.77 -4.33 -4.54
CA PHE A 71 8.45 -5.53 -5.32
C PHE A 71 7.89 -5.17 -6.71
N PRO A 72 8.75 -5.05 -7.74
CA PRO A 72 8.33 -4.72 -9.11
C PRO A 72 7.21 -5.62 -9.63
N GLN A 73 7.23 -6.91 -9.28
CA GLN A 73 6.18 -7.88 -9.62
C GLN A 73 4.80 -7.52 -9.06
N VAL A 74 4.74 -7.00 -7.83
CA VAL A 74 3.48 -6.58 -7.19
C VAL A 74 2.97 -5.30 -7.83
N GLU A 75 3.87 -4.38 -8.19
CA GLU A 75 3.51 -3.15 -8.90
C GLU A 75 2.98 -3.44 -10.31
N GLN A 76 3.64 -4.34 -11.04
CA GLN A 76 3.19 -4.77 -12.37
C GLN A 76 1.80 -5.42 -12.30
N TRP A 77 1.59 -6.31 -11.33
CA TRP A 77 0.28 -6.91 -11.07
C TRP A 77 -0.77 -5.84 -10.72
N PHE A 78 -0.44 -4.91 -9.83
CA PHE A 78 -1.39 -3.86 -9.45
C PHE A 78 -1.76 -2.97 -10.63
N LYS A 79 -0.79 -2.65 -11.50
CA LYS A 79 -1.01 -1.91 -12.73
C LYS A 79 -1.94 -2.65 -13.71
N SER A 80 -1.84 -3.97 -13.82
CA SER A 80 -2.75 -4.74 -14.67
C SER A 80 -4.18 -4.78 -14.11
N GLN A 81 -4.34 -4.76 -12.79
CA GLN A 81 -5.67 -4.73 -12.16
C GLN A 81 -6.28 -3.32 -12.07
N ARG A 82 -5.46 -2.26 -12.13
CA ARG A 82 -5.82 -0.85 -11.86
C ARG A 82 -7.14 -0.40 -12.49
N ASN A 83 -7.38 -0.76 -13.75
CA ASN A 83 -8.54 -0.30 -14.53
C ASN A 83 -9.88 -0.89 -14.03
N HIS A 84 -9.82 -1.96 -13.24
CA HIS A 84 -10.98 -2.65 -12.66
C HIS A 84 -11.21 -2.26 -11.20
N LEU A 85 -10.44 -1.30 -10.69
CA LEU A 85 -10.45 -0.88 -9.30
C LEU A 85 -11.01 0.54 -9.16
N GLN A 86 -11.87 0.75 -8.18
CA GLN A 86 -12.36 2.07 -7.83
C GLN A 86 -11.55 2.64 -6.66
N LEU A 87 -11.00 3.86 -6.79
CA LEU A 87 -10.43 4.56 -5.63
C LEU A 87 -11.56 4.93 -4.67
N VAL A 88 -11.54 4.39 -3.46
CA VAL A 88 -12.56 4.67 -2.44
C VAL A 88 -12.03 5.58 -1.34
N HIS A 89 -10.72 5.59 -1.10
CA HIS A 89 -10.13 6.46 -0.09
C HIS A 89 -8.66 6.76 -0.37
N GLY A 90 -8.20 7.94 0.03
CA GLY A 90 -6.80 8.34 -0.04
C GLY A 90 -6.39 9.04 1.25
N ILE A 91 -5.32 8.57 1.86
CA ILE A 91 -4.83 9.07 3.15
C ILE A 91 -3.47 9.70 2.94
N SER A 92 -3.41 11.02 3.11
CA SER A 92 -2.18 11.78 2.94
C SER A 92 -1.13 11.37 3.97
N ILE A 93 0.05 11.04 3.49
CA ILE A 93 1.22 10.80 4.32
C ILE A 93 1.90 12.15 4.54
N GLN A 94 1.75 12.70 5.75
CA GLN A 94 2.46 13.91 6.14
C GLN A 94 3.94 13.57 6.35
N MET A 95 4.77 14.06 5.46
CA MET A 95 6.21 13.92 5.52
C MET A 95 6.81 15.31 5.72
N TYR A 96 7.66 15.46 6.73
CA TYR A 96 8.34 16.73 7.03
C TYR A 96 9.66 16.85 6.28
N GLU A 97 10.16 15.74 5.74
CA GLU A 97 11.36 15.65 4.92
C GLU A 97 11.10 14.73 3.72
N PRO A 98 11.76 14.92 2.57
CA PRO A 98 11.71 13.97 1.46
C PRO A 98 12.14 12.57 1.93
N VAL A 99 11.30 11.57 1.67
CA VAL A 99 11.59 10.20 2.10
C VAL A 99 12.40 9.49 1.02
N TYR A 100 13.65 9.21 1.34
CA TYR A 100 14.43 8.18 0.66
C TYR A 100 13.98 6.82 1.17
N TYR A 101 13.85 5.85 0.27
CA TYR A 101 13.42 4.48 0.55
C TYR A 101 14.12 3.91 1.80
N GLN A 102 13.42 3.87 2.94
CA GLN A 102 13.91 3.17 4.12
C GLN A 102 13.80 1.68 3.84
N GLY A 103 14.92 1.04 3.52
CA GLY A 103 14.99 -0.39 3.20
C GLY A 103 16.27 -0.84 2.51
N PHE A 104 16.95 0.09 1.85
CA PHE A 104 18.30 -0.09 1.34
C PHE A 104 19.00 1.23 1.63
N ALA A 105 19.97 1.23 2.54
CA ALA A 105 21.11 2.08 2.29
C ALA A 105 21.95 1.24 1.32
N PRO A 106 21.98 1.52 0.01
CA PRO A 106 23.02 0.94 -0.81
C PRO A 106 24.30 1.46 -0.18
N ALA A 107 25.13 0.57 0.34
CA ALA A 107 26.47 0.94 0.72
C ALA A 107 27.10 1.55 -0.53
N ARG A 108 27.20 2.88 -0.57
CA ARG A 108 27.60 3.73 -1.70
C ARG A 108 26.50 3.96 -2.74
N LEU A 109 25.62 4.93 -2.48
CA LEU A 109 25.24 5.85 -3.55
C LEU A 109 26.06 7.13 -3.38
N PRO A 110 26.61 7.71 -4.47
CA PRO A 110 27.07 9.10 -4.42
C PRO A 110 25.91 9.94 -3.90
N GLN A 111 26.20 10.98 -3.10
CA GLN A 111 25.17 11.88 -2.56
C GLN A 111 24.30 12.41 -3.70
N LEU A 112 23.20 11.73 -3.99
CA LEU A 112 22.24 12.18 -4.99
C LEU A 112 21.56 13.43 -4.40
N PRO A 113 21.46 14.52 -5.16
CA PRO A 113 20.87 15.74 -4.64
C PRO A 113 19.41 15.50 -4.21
N PRO A 114 18.89 16.25 -3.23
CA PRO A 114 17.52 16.11 -2.71
C PRO A 114 16.39 16.15 -3.74
N THR A 115 16.69 16.65 -4.94
CA THR A 115 15.83 16.63 -6.13
C THR A 115 15.53 15.22 -6.68
N VAL A 116 16.20 14.17 -6.22
CA VAL A 116 16.00 12.77 -6.66
C VAL A 116 15.10 11.97 -5.70
N ALA A 117 14.58 12.60 -4.64
CA ALA A 117 13.63 11.93 -3.76
C ALA A 117 12.32 11.61 -4.53
N PRO A 118 11.85 10.36 -4.53
CA PRO A 118 10.64 9.96 -5.27
C PRO A 118 9.38 10.63 -4.72
N PHE A 119 9.40 11.08 -3.45
CA PHE A 119 8.27 11.71 -2.79
C PHE A 119 8.68 12.99 -2.05
N HIS A 120 8.00 14.08 -2.39
CA HIS A 120 8.10 15.35 -1.67
C HIS A 120 7.05 15.46 -0.55
N PRO A 121 7.30 16.31 0.47
CA PRO A 121 6.29 16.65 1.49
C PRO A 121 4.90 16.91 0.90
N GLY A 122 3.89 16.26 1.48
CA GLY A 122 2.49 16.38 1.08
C GLY A 122 2.07 15.66 -0.21
N ARG A 123 2.99 14.99 -0.93
CA ARG A 123 2.67 14.32 -2.21
C ARG A 123 2.33 12.84 -2.10
N ALA A 124 2.76 12.15 -1.03
CA ALA A 124 2.51 10.72 -0.87
C ALA A 124 1.14 10.46 -0.21
N LYS A 125 0.41 9.45 -0.71
CA LYS A 125 -0.89 9.03 -0.16
C LYS A 125 -0.98 7.51 -0.11
N ILE A 126 -1.44 6.94 1.00
CA ILE A 126 -1.91 5.56 1.00
C ILE A 126 -3.24 5.55 0.26
N GLU A 127 -3.32 4.81 -0.83
CA GLU A 127 -4.51 4.71 -1.65
C GLU A 127 -5.23 3.40 -1.37
N ILE A 128 -6.54 3.48 -1.17
CA ILE A 128 -7.39 2.32 -0.90
C ILE A 128 -8.37 2.19 -2.06
N PHE A 129 -8.30 1.05 -2.71
CA PHE A 129 -9.13 0.68 -3.83
C PHE A 129 -10.15 -0.37 -3.43
N GLU A 130 -11.30 -0.35 -4.08
CA GLU A 130 -12.31 -1.40 -4.01
C GLU A 130 -12.39 -2.10 -5.36
N TRP A 131 -12.50 -3.43 -5.34
CA TRP A 131 -12.97 -4.19 -6.50
C TRP A 131 -14.38 -4.73 -6.22
N ARG A 132 -15.18 -4.87 -7.27
CA ARG A 132 -16.49 -5.51 -7.24
C ARG A 132 -16.61 -6.43 -8.44
N ASN A 133 -16.82 -7.71 -8.19
CA ASN A 133 -17.08 -8.67 -9.26
C ASN A 133 -18.59 -8.78 -9.46
N PRO A 134 -19.09 -8.62 -10.71
CA PRO A 134 -20.46 -9.03 -11.01
C PRO A 134 -20.55 -10.54 -10.76
N ARG A 135 -21.45 -10.94 -9.86
CA ARG A 135 -21.80 -12.35 -9.66
C ARG A 135 -22.61 -12.86 -10.85
#